data_AF-A0A1B8QT90-F1
#
_entry.id   AF-A0A1B8QT90-F1
#
_cell.length_a   1.000
_cell.length_b   1.000
_cell.length_c   1.000
_cell.angle_alpha   90.00
_cell.angle_beta   90.00
_cell.angle_gamma   90.00
#
_symmetry.space_group_name_H-M   'P 1'
#
loop_
_entity.id
_entity.type
_entity.pdbx_description
1 polymer ?
#
loop_
_entity_poly.entity_id
_entity_poly.type
_entity_poly.pdbx_seq_one_letter_code
_entity_poly.pdbx_strand_id
1 'polypeptide(L)'
;MISHDVVKEYLDYDEITGHLTWIKKPSKKTMLNSRAGSSHKSSGYRQVYFMGKTYPEHRLIWFWVHGEYPEHEIDHINHIRDDNRLCNLRQVTHAQNCRNRTRQRTRIDEAGIWYCRRRKRYIAEITFNQKKIFQRSFDDIDEAISQRKAKLLELGFHKNHGDIK
;
A
#
# COMPACT_ATOMS: atom_id res chain seq x y z
N MET A 1 -20.74 -12.40 -5.48
CA MET A 1 -19.69 -12.16 -4.46
C MET A 1 -20.07 -12.97 -3.24
N ILE A 2 -19.16 -13.18 -2.29
CA ILE A 2 -19.51 -13.93 -1.06
C ILE A 2 -20.24 -12.99 -0.10
N SER A 3 -21.25 -13.48 0.62
CA SER A 3 -21.97 -12.65 1.60
C SER A 3 -21.14 -12.49 2.87
N HIS A 4 -21.41 -11.40 3.61
CA HIS A 4 -20.71 -11.11 4.86
C HIS A 4 -20.91 -12.20 5.90
N ASP A 5 -22.14 -12.71 6.01
CA ASP A 5 -22.48 -13.80 6.93
C ASP A 5 -21.67 -15.06 6.67
N VAL A 6 -21.51 -15.45 5.39
CA VAL A 6 -20.72 -16.65 5.03
C VAL A 6 -19.23 -16.41 5.33
N VAL A 7 -18.73 -15.19 5.18
CA VAL A 7 -17.35 -14.89 5.58
C VAL A 7 -17.19 -15.05 7.08
N LYS A 8 -18.09 -14.49 7.90
CA LYS A 8 -18.05 -14.61 9.37
C LYS A 8 -18.32 -16.02 9.88
N GLU A 9 -19.04 -16.84 9.14
CA GLU A 9 -19.30 -18.23 9.50
C GLU A 9 -18.04 -19.11 9.34
N TYR A 10 -17.15 -18.77 8.41
CA TYR A 10 -15.99 -19.60 8.06
C TYR A 10 -14.65 -19.03 8.53
N LEU A 11 -14.57 -17.71 8.69
CA LEU A 11 -13.35 -16.99 8.99
C LEU A 11 -13.52 -16.13 10.23
N ASP A 12 -12.50 -16.13 11.06
CA ASP A 12 -12.37 -15.24 12.21
C ASP A 12 -11.18 -14.31 12.02
N TYR A 13 -11.33 -13.04 12.41
CA TYR A 13 -10.30 -12.02 12.27
C TYR A 13 -9.75 -11.64 13.64
N ASP A 14 -8.43 -11.81 13.80
CA ASP A 14 -7.71 -11.35 14.99
C ASP A 14 -7.15 -9.94 14.73
N GLU A 15 -7.68 -8.95 15.44
CA GLU A 15 -7.28 -7.54 15.33
C GLU A 15 -5.85 -7.28 15.81
N ILE A 16 -5.33 -8.10 16.74
CA ILE A 16 -3.99 -7.95 17.32
C ILE A 16 -2.94 -8.39 16.30
N THR A 17 -3.15 -9.55 15.69
CA THR A 17 -2.20 -10.10 14.71
C THR A 17 -2.48 -9.65 13.28
N GLY A 18 -3.70 -9.22 12.98
CA GLY A 18 -4.15 -8.89 11.62
C GLY A 18 -4.37 -10.13 10.75
N HIS A 19 -4.62 -11.29 11.35
CA HIS A 19 -4.75 -12.56 10.63
C HIS A 19 -6.21 -12.98 10.49
N LEU A 20 -6.55 -13.55 9.34
CA LEU A 20 -7.76 -14.36 9.20
C LEU A 20 -7.43 -15.82 9.54
N THR A 21 -8.31 -16.50 10.28
CA THR A 21 -8.17 -17.92 10.61
C THR A 21 -9.42 -18.70 10.24
N TRP A 22 -9.26 -19.98 9.86
CA TRP A 22 -10.40 -20.83 9.49
C TRP A 22 -11.10 -21.40 10.72
N ILE A 23 -12.32 -20.96 10.99
CA ILE A 23 -13.17 -21.53 12.06
C ILE A 23 -14.10 -22.64 11.53
N LYS A 24 -14.34 -22.67 10.21
CA LYS A 24 -15.07 -23.76 9.53
C LYS A 24 -14.31 -24.20 8.28
N LYS A 25 -14.46 -25.48 7.90
CA LYS A 25 -13.80 -26.04 6.72
C LYS A 25 -14.61 -25.75 5.45
N PRO A 26 -14.17 -24.86 4.55
CA PRO A 26 -14.78 -24.72 3.22
C PRO A 26 -14.45 -25.90 2.30
N SER A 27 -13.39 -26.67 2.61
CA SER A 27 -13.00 -27.85 1.85
C SER A 27 -12.33 -28.87 2.77
N LYS A 28 -12.27 -30.14 2.32
CA LYS A 28 -11.55 -31.21 3.05
C LYS A 28 -10.06 -30.90 3.25
N LYS A 29 -9.46 -30.07 2.39
CA LYS A 29 -8.04 -29.70 2.44
C LYS A 29 -7.76 -28.57 3.44
N THR A 30 -8.80 -27.90 3.95
CA THR A 30 -8.62 -26.76 4.85
C THR A 30 -8.34 -27.24 6.28
N MET A 31 -7.28 -26.69 6.87
CA MET A 31 -6.93 -26.92 8.26
C MET A 31 -7.62 -25.89 9.15
N LEU A 32 -8.41 -26.34 10.12
CA LEU A 32 -9.06 -25.48 11.10
C LEU A 32 -8.04 -24.79 11.99
N ASN A 33 -8.39 -23.59 12.47
CA ASN A 33 -7.59 -22.72 13.32
C ASN A 33 -6.22 -22.34 12.72
N SER A 34 -6.03 -22.55 11.41
CA SER A 34 -4.84 -22.13 10.70
C SER A 34 -5.09 -20.79 10.01
N ARG A 35 -4.02 -19.99 9.82
CA ARG A 35 -4.11 -18.73 9.09
C ARG A 35 -4.60 -18.98 7.67
N ALA A 36 -5.64 -18.27 7.28
CA ALA A 36 -6.22 -18.37 5.97
C ALA A 36 -5.29 -17.79 4.89
N GLY A 37 -5.36 -18.41 3.71
CA GLY A 37 -4.64 -17.95 2.54
C GLY A 37 -3.13 -18.19 2.55
N SER A 38 -2.47 -17.66 1.52
CA SER A 38 -1.04 -17.81 1.30
C SER A 38 -0.44 -16.56 0.65
N SER A 39 0.87 -16.40 0.78
CA SER A 39 1.59 -15.28 0.17
C SER A 39 1.80 -15.51 -1.33
N HIS A 40 1.40 -14.54 -2.14
CA HIS A 40 1.59 -14.55 -3.58
C HIS A 40 3.01 -14.10 -3.92
N LYS A 41 3.84 -15.06 -4.38
CA LYS A 41 5.31 -14.91 -4.50
C LYS A 41 5.78 -13.65 -5.25
N SER A 42 5.13 -13.27 -6.35
CA SER A 42 5.58 -12.13 -7.16
C SER A 42 5.15 -10.77 -6.60
N SER A 43 4.01 -10.72 -5.92
CA SER A 43 3.45 -9.46 -5.43
C SER A 43 3.68 -9.22 -3.93
N GLY A 44 4.00 -10.24 -3.15
CA GLY A 44 4.08 -10.18 -1.69
C GLY A 44 2.74 -10.05 -0.97
N TYR A 45 1.64 -9.77 -1.68
CA TYR A 45 0.30 -9.79 -1.10
C TYR A 45 -0.13 -11.19 -0.70
N ARG A 46 -0.91 -11.29 0.36
CA ARG A 46 -1.59 -12.53 0.73
C ARG A 46 -2.98 -12.64 0.11
N GLN A 47 -3.35 -13.86 -0.24
CA GLN A 47 -4.61 -14.17 -0.93
C GLN A 47 -5.27 -15.39 -0.28
N VAL A 48 -6.59 -15.35 -0.15
CA VAL A 48 -7.43 -16.41 0.40
C VAL A 48 -8.27 -17.01 -0.73
N TYR A 49 -8.12 -18.30 -0.97
CA TYR A 49 -9.03 -19.04 -1.85
C TYR A 49 -10.23 -19.51 -1.04
N PHE A 50 -11.42 -19.04 -1.39
CA PHE A 50 -12.66 -19.30 -0.66
C PHE A 50 -13.85 -19.39 -1.62
N MET A 51 -14.66 -20.45 -1.50
CA MET A 51 -15.86 -20.69 -2.31
C MET A 51 -15.64 -20.51 -3.82
N GLY A 52 -14.58 -21.12 -4.35
CA GLY A 52 -14.29 -21.11 -5.79
C GLY A 52 -13.58 -19.87 -6.31
N LYS A 53 -13.30 -18.87 -5.46
CA LYS A 53 -12.68 -17.60 -5.86
C LYS A 53 -11.52 -17.21 -4.96
N THR A 54 -10.56 -16.47 -5.52
CA THR A 54 -9.42 -15.91 -4.78
C THR A 54 -9.71 -14.47 -4.40
N TYR A 55 -9.53 -14.14 -3.12
CA TYR A 55 -9.70 -12.79 -2.58
C TYR A 55 -8.39 -12.28 -1.97
N PRO A 56 -8.01 -11.02 -2.16
CA PRO A 56 -6.91 -10.42 -1.39
C PRO A 56 -7.24 -10.42 0.11
N GLU A 57 -6.31 -10.89 0.95
CA GLU A 57 -6.54 -11.06 2.40
C GLU A 57 -6.97 -9.73 3.05
N HIS A 58 -6.27 -8.64 2.76
CA HIS A 58 -6.58 -7.31 3.30
C HIS A 58 -7.98 -6.80 2.91
N ARG A 59 -8.50 -7.12 1.71
CA ARG A 59 -9.86 -6.75 1.31
C ARG A 59 -10.91 -7.60 1.99
N LEU A 60 -10.60 -8.88 2.21
CA LEU A 60 -11.49 -9.79 2.93
C LEU A 60 -11.58 -9.41 4.41
N ILE A 61 -10.48 -8.97 5.01
CA ILE A 61 -10.46 -8.39 6.37
C ILE A 61 -11.33 -7.13 6.42
N TRP A 62 -11.16 -6.19 5.48
CA TRP A 62 -12.01 -4.99 5.41
C TRP A 62 -13.49 -5.36 5.35
N PHE A 63 -13.84 -6.30 4.48
CA PHE A 63 -15.21 -6.79 4.34
C PHE A 63 -15.72 -7.45 5.64
N TRP A 64 -14.89 -8.25 6.31
CA TRP A 64 -15.23 -8.91 7.57
C TRP A 64 -15.56 -7.90 8.67
N VAL A 65 -14.76 -6.83 8.80
CA VAL A 65 -14.94 -5.79 9.82
C VAL A 65 -16.14 -4.90 9.50
N HIS A 66 -16.23 -4.38 8.27
CA HIS A 66 -17.18 -3.33 7.92
C HIS A 66 -18.53 -3.84 7.37
N GLY A 67 -18.63 -5.11 6.98
CA GLY A 67 -19.86 -5.66 6.37
C GLY A 67 -20.03 -5.34 4.89
N GLU A 68 -19.22 -4.43 4.35
CA GLU A 68 -19.30 -3.94 2.98
C GLU A 68 -17.96 -4.05 2.28
N TYR A 69 -18.01 -4.38 0.99
CA TYR A 69 -16.79 -4.42 0.19
C TYR A 69 -16.23 -3.01 0.05
N PRO A 70 -14.90 -2.83 0.06
CA PRO A 70 -14.33 -1.51 -0.09
C PRO A 70 -14.65 -0.96 -1.49
N GLU A 71 -15.21 0.25 -1.52
CA GLU A 71 -15.54 0.99 -2.74
C GLU A 71 -14.27 1.31 -3.55
N HIS A 72 -13.16 1.51 -2.84
CA HIS A 72 -11.86 1.80 -3.42
C HIS A 72 -10.82 0.71 -3.10
N GLU A 73 -9.56 0.98 -3.38
CA GLU A 73 -8.47 0.08 -3.05
C GLU A 73 -8.11 0.19 -1.56
N ILE A 74 -7.61 -0.91 -0.99
CA ILE A 74 -7.09 -0.94 0.37
C ILE A 74 -5.57 -0.93 0.30
N ASP A 75 -4.97 0.08 0.92
CA ASP A 75 -3.52 0.30 0.96
C ASP A 75 -2.99 0.10 2.38
N HIS A 76 -1.74 -0.37 2.46
CA HIS A 76 -1.02 -0.59 3.72
C HIS A 76 -0.24 0.67 4.08
N ILE A 77 -0.56 1.30 5.21
CA ILE A 77 0.05 2.57 5.65
C ILE A 77 1.56 2.45 5.82
N ASN A 78 2.03 1.32 6.36
CA ASN A 78 3.46 1.03 6.53
C ASN A 78 4.12 0.36 5.30
N HIS A 79 3.39 0.14 4.21
CA HIS A 79 3.85 -0.56 3.00
C HIS A 79 4.28 -2.04 3.18
N ILE A 80 4.00 -2.63 4.35
CA ILE A 80 4.21 -4.04 4.67
C ILE A 80 2.95 -4.81 4.29
N ARG A 81 3.03 -5.61 3.22
CA ARG A 81 1.87 -6.21 2.53
C ARG A 81 1.20 -7.38 3.25
N ASP A 82 1.86 -7.93 4.26
CA ASP A 82 1.38 -9.04 5.09
C ASP A 82 0.92 -8.61 6.49
N ASP A 83 1.14 -7.34 6.85
CA ASP A 83 0.62 -6.70 8.06
C ASP A 83 -0.79 -6.16 7.80
N ASN A 84 -1.79 -7.03 7.97
CA ASN A 84 -3.19 -6.67 7.72
C ASN A 84 -3.95 -6.28 8.99
N ARG A 85 -3.26 -5.73 10.01
CA ARG A 85 -3.94 -5.13 11.17
C ARG A 85 -4.78 -3.95 10.68
N LEU A 86 -6.00 -3.81 11.20
CA LEU A 86 -6.96 -2.81 10.73
C LEU A 86 -6.39 -1.38 10.82
N CYS A 87 -5.63 -1.09 11.88
CA CYS A 87 -4.93 0.18 12.07
C CYS A 87 -3.86 0.50 10.99
N ASN A 88 -3.42 -0.50 10.24
CA ASN A 88 -2.47 -0.37 9.14
C ASN A 88 -3.15 -0.35 7.76
N LEU A 89 -4.47 -0.54 7.68
CA LEU A 89 -5.23 -0.54 6.44
C LEU A 89 -5.98 0.78 6.27
N ARG A 90 -6.02 1.28 5.03
CA ARG A 90 -6.85 2.45 4.67
C ARG A 90 -7.46 2.28 3.30
N GLN A 91 -8.67 2.81 3.11
CA GLN A 91 -9.22 3.03 1.77
C GLN A 91 -8.49 4.19 1.08
N VAL A 92 -8.06 3.95 -0.15
CA VAL A 92 -7.46 4.96 -1.02
C VAL A 92 -8.07 4.85 -2.41
N THR A 93 -8.38 5.99 -3.01
CA THR A 93 -8.76 6.03 -4.43
C THR A 93 -7.62 5.49 -5.29
N HIS A 94 -7.93 4.97 -6.48
CA HIS A 94 -6.90 4.47 -7.40
C HIS A 94 -5.82 5.54 -7.70
N ALA A 95 -6.23 6.80 -7.85
CA ALA A 95 -5.31 7.92 -8.03
C ALA A 95 -4.37 8.13 -6.83
N GLN A 96 -4.88 7.98 -5.59
CA GLN A 96 -4.06 8.04 -4.39
C GLN A 96 -3.12 6.82 -4.28
N ASN A 97 -3.58 5.61 -4.63
CA ASN A 97 -2.72 4.43 -4.61
C ASN A 97 -1.58 4.53 -5.63
N CYS A 98 -1.86 4.96 -6.86
CA CYS A 98 -0.82 5.19 -7.87
C CYS A 98 0.22 6.22 -7.43
N ARG A 99 -0.17 7.23 -6.64
CA ARG A 99 0.75 8.22 -6.05
C ARG A 99 1.64 7.60 -4.95
N ASN A 100 1.16 6.59 -4.23
CA ASN A 100 1.89 5.93 -3.14
C ASN A 100 2.78 4.76 -3.62
N ARG A 101 2.81 4.47 -4.92
CA ARG A 101 3.62 3.40 -5.48
C ARG A 101 5.12 3.72 -5.37
N THR A 102 5.86 2.82 -4.75
CA THR A 102 7.33 2.86 -4.68
C THR A 102 7.94 2.89 -6.09
N ARG A 103 8.95 3.75 -6.31
CA ARG A 103 9.62 3.93 -7.61
C ARG A 103 10.66 2.83 -7.86
N GLN A 104 10.94 2.52 -9.13
CA GLN A 104 12.17 1.81 -9.51
C GLN A 104 13.40 2.70 -9.23
N ARG A 105 14.49 2.10 -8.74
CA ARG A 105 15.75 2.79 -8.46
C ARG A 105 16.21 3.59 -9.67
N THR A 106 16.52 4.87 -9.46
CA THR A 106 17.20 5.72 -10.43
C THR A 106 18.58 6.08 -9.90
N ARG A 107 19.48 6.56 -10.77
CA ARG A 107 20.86 6.94 -10.40
C ARG A 107 20.93 7.95 -9.21
N ILE A 108 19.87 8.73 -9.04
CA ILE A 108 19.61 9.50 -7.82
C ILE A 108 18.42 8.77 -7.19
N ASP A 109 18.66 8.18 -6.03
CA ASP A 109 17.75 7.30 -5.30
C ASP A 109 16.59 8.10 -4.62
N GLU A 110 16.27 9.30 -5.15
CA GLU A 110 15.26 10.23 -4.64
C GLU A 110 14.31 10.69 -5.77
N ALA A 111 13.01 10.58 -5.55
CA ALA A 111 12.00 10.94 -6.54
C ALA A 111 12.04 12.43 -6.89
N GLY A 112 11.73 12.80 -8.14
CA GLY A 112 11.64 14.20 -8.56
C GLY A 112 12.95 15.00 -8.48
N ILE A 113 14.10 14.35 -8.28
CA ILE A 113 15.41 15.00 -8.29
C ILE A 113 16.25 14.46 -9.44
N TRP A 114 16.84 15.36 -10.21
CA TRP A 114 17.77 15.00 -11.28
C TRP A 114 18.87 16.04 -11.45
N TYR A 115 20.04 15.59 -11.90
CA TYR A 115 21.16 16.47 -12.16
C TYR A 115 21.11 17.04 -13.58
N CYS A 116 21.04 18.36 -13.71
CA CYS A 116 21.07 19.06 -14.99
C CYS A 116 22.52 19.37 -15.39
N ARG A 117 23.12 18.48 -16.21
CA ARG A 117 24.53 18.62 -16.66
C ARG A 117 24.85 19.98 -17.29
N ARG A 118 23.93 20.53 -18.09
CA ARG A 118 24.11 21.83 -18.76
C ARG A 118 24.26 22.99 -17.79
N ARG A 119 23.54 22.95 -16.66
CA ARG A 119 23.56 24.00 -15.64
C ARG A 119 24.46 23.66 -14.45
N LYS A 120 25.01 22.44 -14.41
CA LYS A 120 25.77 21.88 -13.28
C LYS A 120 25.04 22.01 -11.93
N ARG A 121 23.72 21.78 -11.93
CA ARG A 121 22.85 21.93 -10.75
C ARG A 121 21.90 20.75 -10.60
N TYR A 122 21.55 20.41 -9.37
CA TYR A 122 20.48 19.49 -9.02
C TYR A 122 19.14 20.20 -9.14
N ILE A 123 18.18 19.60 -9.83
CA ILE A 123 16.83 20.14 -9.94
C ILE A 123 15.90 19.26 -9.12
N ALA A 124 15.16 19.87 -8.21
CA ALA A 124 14.08 19.24 -7.47
C ALA A 124 12.73 19.73 -8.03
N GLU A 125 11.85 18.80 -8.39
CA GLU A 125 10.52 19.08 -8.91
C GLU A 125 9.44 18.27 -8.18
N ILE A 126 8.29 18.91 -8.01
CA ILE A 126 7.05 18.28 -7.56
C ILE A 126 5.96 18.70 -8.55
N THR A 127 5.36 17.69 -9.18
CA THR A 127 4.15 17.85 -9.98
C THR A 127 2.98 17.31 -9.17
N PHE A 128 1.95 18.13 -8.98
CA PHE A 128 0.74 17.79 -8.24
C PHE A 128 -0.48 18.21 -9.05
N ASN A 129 -1.49 17.33 -9.15
CA ASN A 129 -2.69 17.55 -9.95
C ASN A 129 -2.38 18.04 -11.39
N GLN A 130 -1.42 17.39 -12.06
CA GLN A 130 -0.96 17.70 -13.42
C GLN A 130 -0.32 19.08 -13.59
N LYS A 131 -0.08 19.81 -12.50
CA LYS A 131 0.61 21.10 -12.50
C LYS A 131 1.93 21.01 -11.76
N LYS A 132 2.95 21.68 -12.29
CA LYS A 132 4.24 21.84 -11.60
C LYS A 132 4.07 22.85 -10.48
N ILE A 133 4.15 22.37 -9.24
CA ILE A 133 3.92 23.20 -8.04
C ILE A 133 5.23 23.55 -7.34
N PHE A 134 6.30 22.80 -7.60
CA PHE A 134 7.63 23.07 -7.10
C PHE A 134 8.64 22.72 -8.19
N GLN A 135 9.52 23.65 -8.53
CA GLN A 135 10.67 23.41 -9.39
C GLN A 135 11.79 24.36 -8.98
N ARG A 136 12.84 23.85 -8.33
CA ARG A 136 14.00 24.64 -7.90
C ARG A 136 15.30 23.94 -8.24
N SER A 137 16.36 24.71 -8.38
CA SER A 137 17.69 24.20 -8.68
C SER A 137 18.68 24.54 -7.57
N PHE A 138 19.48 23.57 -7.15
CA PHE A 138 20.43 23.63 -6.05
C PHE A 138 21.81 23.20 -6.55
N ASP A 139 22.85 23.67 -5.86
CA ASP A 139 24.23 23.27 -6.14
C ASP A 139 24.58 21.95 -5.44
N ASP A 140 23.92 21.67 -4.32
CA ASP A 140 24.06 20.46 -3.53
C ASP A 140 22.86 19.51 -3.63
N ILE A 141 23.12 18.20 -3.54
CA ILE A 141 22.10 17.17 -3.64
C ILE A 141 21.27 17.04 -2.36
N ASP A 142 21.89 17.16 -1.19
CA ASP A 142 21.22 17.00 0.11
C ASP A 142 20.27 18.18 0.35
N GLU A 143 20.68 19.39 -0.04
CA GLU A 143 19.81 20.57 -0.03
C GLU A 143 18.58 20.38 -0.93
N ALA A 144 18.76 19.86 -2.14
CA ALA A 144 17.66 19.57 -3.07
C ALA A 144 16.67 18.54 -2.49
N ILE A 145 17.18 17.50 -1.82
CA ILE A 145 16.39 16.46 -1.15
C ILE A 145 15.59 17.06 0.01
N SER A 146 16.26 17.79 0.89
CA SER A 146 15.66 18.40 2.09
C SER A 146 14.51 19.34 1.72
N GLN A 147 14.75 20.27 0.78
CA GLN A 147 13.74 21.23 0.33
C GLN A 147 12.54 20.56 -0.33
N ARG A 148 12.78 19.50 -1.11
CA ARG A 148 11.71 18.73 -1.73
C ARG A 148 10.87 17.97 -0.69
N LYS A 149 11.51 17.32 0.29
CA LYS A 149 10.82 16.61 1.38
C LYS A 149 9.97 17.55 2.23
N ALA A 150 10.50 18.73 2.56
CA ALA A 150 9.74 19.76 3.26
C ALA A 150 8.49 20.18 2.48
N LYS A 151 8.64 20.41 1.16
CA LYS A 151 7.50 20.81 0.32
C LYS A 151 6.46 19.69 0.15
N LEU A 152 6.89 18.43 0.07
CA LEU A 152 5.98 17.27 0.07
C LEU A 152 5.15 17.19 1.36
N LEU A 153 5.78 17.40 2.52
CA LEU A 153 5.08 17.41 3.80
C LEU A 153 4.03 18.54 3.86
N GLU A 154 4.38 19.74 3.39
CA GLU A 154 3.46 20.89 3.30
C GLU A 154 2.23 20.57 2.44
N LEU A 155 2.40 19.79 1.37
CA LEU A 155 1.34 19.39 0.44
C LEU A 155 0.50 18.19 0.94
N GLY A 156 0.77 17.71 2.16
CA GLY A 156 0.05 16.59 2.77
C GLY A 156 0.48 15.21 2.25
N PHE A 157 1.66 15.07 1.64
CA PHE A 157 2.19 13.76 1.30
C PHE A 157 2.68 13.03 2.56
N HIS A 158 2.50 11.71 2.59
CA HIS A 158 2.96 10.88 3.69
C HIS A 158 4.50 10.88 3.78
N LYS A 159 5.05 10.81 4.99
CA LYS A 159 6.51 10.86 5.26
C LYS A 159 7.34 9.87 4.43
N ASN A 160 6.75 8.72 4.08
CA ASN A 160 7.43 7.65 3.32
C ASN A 160 7.34 7.84 1.79
N HIS A 161 6.82 8.97 1.30
CA HIS A 161 6.61 9.18 -0.12
C HIS A 161 7.94 9.29 -0.89
N GLY A 162 8.29 8.23 -1.61
CA GLY A 162 9.51 8.16 -2.42
C GLY A 162 10.64 7.35 -1.79
N ASP A 163 10.45 6.81 -0.57
CA ASP A 163 11.43 5.93 0.05
C ASP A 163 11.59 4.64 -0.74
N ILE A 164 12.83 4.18 -0.87
CA ILE A 164 13.18 2.93 -1.54
C ILE A 164 12.85 1.76 -0.62
N LYS A 165 12.33 0.67 -1.22
CA LYS A 165 12.16 -0.63 -0.55
C LYS A 165 13.49 -1.35 -0.36
#